data_AF-A8PZU3-F1
#
_entry.id   AF-A8PZU3-F1
#
_cell.length_a   1.000
_cell.length_b   1.000
_cell.length_c   1.000
_cell.angle_alpha   90.00
_cell.angle_beta   90.00
_cell.angle_gamma   90.00
#
_symmetry.space_group_name_H-M   'P 1'
#
loop_
_entity.id
_entity.type
_entity.pdbx_description
1 polymer ?
#
loop_
_entity_poly.entity_id
_entity_poly.type
_entity_poly.pdbx_seq_one_letter_code
_entity_poly.pdbx_strand_id
1 'polypeptide(L)'
;MYRATLKAPVPLYNAEEQQIAETGPPIICAPATPTCKDDQRAYNLVSWNVLSDTVTLPTSTMRACMASAVCGDEGYKTDEPTKLLERTVAQLAGKEAALFCASGTQANQLAIHAHLARCTLPSAVICDFRAHIHACEMGGIAYHSRGTTVPLMPRNQHHLTLKDIQTHCESHGSTYATRVQVISLENTLQGMIFPHDEVQRIATRSCRCGASSIA
;
A
#
# COMPACT_ATOMS: atom_id res chain seq x y z
N MET A 1 -22.51 6.17 -24.21
CA MET A 1 -23.57 6.17 -23.17
C MET A 1 -24.07 4.74 -23.00
N TYR A 2 -23.50 3.97 -22.06
CA TYR A 2 -24.04 2.66 -21.72
C TYR A 2 -24.99 2.81 -20.53
N ARG A 3 -26.29 2.65 -20.78
CA ARG A 3 -27.31 2.47 -19.74
C ARG A 3 -27.12 1.07 -19.15
N ALA A 4 -26.68 0.98 -17.90
CA ALA A 4 -26.72 -0.26 -17.14
C ALA A 4 -28.17 -0.57 -16.75
N THR A 5 -28.82 -1.47 -17.48
CA THR A 5 -30.05 -2.13 -17.02
C THR A 5 -29.68 -3.16 -15.96
N LEU A 6 -30.10 -2.88 -14.72
CA LEU A 6 -30.13 -3.80 -13.59
C LEU A 6 -30.92 -5.07 -13.96
N LYS A 7 -30.24 -6.22 -13.98
CA LYS A 7 -30.66 -7.57 -13.52
C LYS A 7 -29.81 -8.64 -14.20
N ALA A 8 -28.70 -9.00 -13.57
CA ALA A 8 -28.22 -10.38 -13.65
C ALA A 8 -28.47 -11.00 -12.27
N PRO A 9 -29.15 -12.15 -12.16
CA PRO A 9 -29.32 -12.80 -10.87
C PRO A 9 -27.94 -13.24 -10.38
N VAL A 10 -27.63 -12.86 -9.14
CA VAL A 10 -26.55 -13.48 -8.34
C VAL A 10 -26.76 -14.99 -8.42
N PRO A 11 -25.73 -15.83 -8.66
CA PRO A 11 -25.92 -17.28 -8.57
C PRO A 11 -26.45 -17.59 -7.18
N LEU A 12 -27.72 -17.99 -7.10
CA LEU A 12 -28.31 -18.48 -5.87
C LEU A 12 -27.61 -19.81 -5.59
N TYR A 13 -27.03 -19.93 -4.40
CA TYR A 13 -26.59 -21.20 -3.81
C TYR A 13 -27.52 -22.33 -4.24
N ASN A 14 -26.96 -23.47 -4.64
CA ASN A 14 -27.78 -24.62 -4.99
C ASN A 14 -28.59 -25.08 -3.75
N ALA A 15 -29.62 -25.90 -3.95
CA ALA A 15 -30.52 -26.29 -2.85
C ALA A 15 -29.77 -26.96 -1.67
N GLU A 16 -28.65 -27.64 -1.92
CA GLU A 16 -27.83 -28.28 -0.90
C GLU A 16 -27.00 -27.24 -0.11
N GLU A 17 -26.44 -26.23 -0.77
CA GLU A 17 -25.69 -25.14 -0.14
C GLU A 17 -26.59 -24.25 0.74
N GLN A 18 -27.84 -24.01 0.31
CA GLN A 18 -28.85 -23.31 1.13
C GLN A 18 -29.15 -24.11 2.41
N GLN A 19 -29.27 -25.43 2.29
CA GLN A 19 -29.57 -26.31 3.41
C GLN A 19 -28.38 -26.45 4.40
N ILE A 20 -27.14 -26.41 3.92
CA ILE A 20 -25.93 -26.39 4.78
C ILE A 20 -25.81 -25.06 5.54
N ALA A 21 -26.14 -23.93 4.91
CA ALA A 21 -26.20 -22.65 5.60
C ALA A 21 -27.26 -22.63 6.72
N GLU A 22 -28.36 -23.38 6.56
CA GLU A 22 -29.43 -23.50 7.55
C GLU A 22 -29.16 -24.54 8.66
N THR A 23 -28.37 -25.59 8.37
CA THR A 23 -28.23 -26.78 9.27
C THR A 23 -26.81 -27.05 9.77
N GLY A 24 -25.81 -26.33 9.29
CA GLY A 24 -24.41 -26.51 9.67
C GLY A 24 -24.13 -26.18 11.14
N PRO A 25 -23.06 -26.75 11.74
CA PRO A 25 -22.65 -26.36 13.09
C PRO A 25 -22.39 -24.85 13.12
N PRO A 26 -22.81 -24.14 14.19
CA PRO A 26 -22.65 -22.70 14.25
C PRO A 26 -21.16 -22.38 14.12
N ILE A 27 -20.81 -21.68 13.03
CA ILE A 27 -19.54 -20.97 12.92
C ILE A 27 -19.42 -20.17 14.22
N ILE A 28 -18.31 -20.35 14.96
CA ILE A 28 -17.98 -19.72 16.25
C ILE A 28 -18.79 -18.45 16.41
N CYS A 29 -19.85 -18.50 17.24
CA CYS A 29 -21.01 -17.60 17.23
C CYS A 29 -20.75 -16.33 16.44
N ALA A 30 -21.21 -16.30 15.18
CA ALA A 30 -21.21 -15.08 14.40
C ALA A 30 -21.77 -13.97 15.31
N PRO A 31 -21.06 -12.84 15.48
CA PRO A 31 -21.54 -11.75 16.32
C PRO A 31 -22.96 -11.41 15.88
N ALA A 32 -23.83 -11.07 16.86
CA ALA A 32 -25.22 -10.75 16.59
C ALA A 32 -25.31 -9.79 15.39
N THR A 33 -26.22 -10.08 14.45
CA THR A 33 -26.38 -9.29 13.24
C THR A 33 -26.49 -7.81 13.61
N PRO A 34 -25.57 -6.95 13.12
CA PRO A 34 -25.57 -5.53 13.50
C PRO A 34 -26.92 -4.90 13.21
N THR A 35 -27.46 -4.17 14.17
CA THR A 35 -28.71 -3.42 13.95
C THR A 35 -28.41 -2.10 13.24
N CYS A 36 -29.44 -1.49 12.66
CA CYS A 36 -29.34 -0.11 12.13
C CYS A 36 -28.85 0.89 13.20
N LYS A 37 -29.17 0.65 14.48
CA LYS A 37 -28.69 1.49 15.60
C LYS A 37 -27.19 1.33 15.83
N ASP A 38 -26.66 0.12 15.68
CA ASP A 38 -25.22 -0.15 15.82
C ASP A 38 -24.42 0.49 14.68
N ASP A 39 -24.93 0.38 13.44
CA ASP A 39 -24.33 1.02 12.27
C ASP A 39 -24.33 2.55 12.43
N GLN A 40 -25.47 3.15 12.80
CA GLN A 40 -25.56 4.59 13.04
C GLN A 40 -24.60 5.06 14.15
N ARG A 41 -24.47 4.28 15.23
CA ARG A 41 -23.53 4.59 16.31
C ARG A 41 -22.09 4.58 15.81
N ALA A 42 -21.70 3.59 15.01
CA ALA A 42 -20.36 3.50 14.44
C ALA A 42 -20.05 4.71 13.53
N TYR A 43 -20.99 5.06 12.64
CA TYR A 43 -20.83 6.25 11.78
C TYR A 43 -20.77 7.56 12.57
N ASN A 44 -21.56 7.71 13.63
CA ASN A 44 -21.52 8.90 14.50
C ASN A 44 -20.19 9.03 15.25
N LEU A 45 -19.56 7.91 15.62
CA LEU A 45 -18.24 7.92 16.25
C LEU A 45 -17.16 8.39 15.27
N VAL A 46 -17.28 8.01 14.00
CA VAL A 46 -16.30 8.37 12.96
C VAL A 46 -16.53 9.77 12.42
N SER A 47 -17.77 10.27 12.39
CA SER A 47 -18.10 11.58 11.79
C SER A 47 -17.39 12.78 12.44
N TRP A 48 -16.99 12.65 13.70
CA TRP A 48 -16.26 13.68 14.46
C TRP A 48 -14.83 13.27 14.82
N ASN A 49 -14.35 12.15 14.27
CA ASN A 49 -13.03 11.63 14.58
C ASN A 49 -11.97 12.28 13.67
N VAL A 50 -11.08 13.06 14.27
CA VAL A 50 -9.97 13.75 13.59
C VAL A 50 -8.59 13.14 13.90
N LEU A 51 -8.55 11.92 14.43
CA LEU A 51 -7.30 11.24 14.77
C LEU A 51 -6.51 10.82 13.52
N SER A 52 -7.19 10.23 12.53
CA SER A 52 -6.62 9.78 11.26
C SER A 52 -7.74 9.44 10.28
N ASP A 53 -7.48 9.55 8.98
CA ASP A 53 -8.32 9.06 7.90
C ASP A 53 -8.48 7.51 7.87
N THR A 54 -7.60 6.78 8.55
CA THR A 54 -7.69 5.31 8.70
C THR A 54 -8.89 4.84 9.53
N VAL A 55 -9.57 5.75 10.25
CA VAL A 55 -10.78 5.43 11.03
C VAL A 55 -12.05 5.38 10.18
N THR A 56 -11.94 5.63 8.87
CA THR A 56 -13.06 5.62 7.94
C THR A 56 -13.80 4.28 7.89
N LEU A 57 -15.11 4.33 7.66
CA LEU A 57 -15.97 3.14 7.51
C LEU A 57 -16.45 3.00 6.06
N PRO A 58 -16.61 1.76 5.56
CA PRO A 58 -17.08 1.53 4.19
C PRO A 58 -18.53 1.98 4.04
N THR A 59 -18.80 2.81 3.04
CA THR A 59 -20.17 3.28 2.73
C THR A 59 -21.14 2.14 2.47
N SER A 60 -22.45 2.40 2.53
CA SER A 60 -23.48 1.41 2.21
C SER A 60 -23.30 0.78 0.83
N THR A 61 -22.92 1.58 -0.17
CA THR A 61 -22.62 1.10 -1.53
C THR A 61 -21.38 0.20 -1.56
N MET A 62 -20.31 0.55 -0.83
CA MET A 62 -19.11 -0.30 -0.73
C MET A 62 -19.44 -1.65 -0.09
N ARG A 63 -20.22 -1.65 1.00
CA ARG A 63 -20.65 -2.88 1.67
C ARG A 63 -21.51 -3.76 0.76
N ALA A 64 -22.43 -3.16 0.00
CA ALA A 64 -23.24 -3.90 -0.97
C ALA A 64 -22.36 -4.51 -2.08
N CYS A 65 -21.40 -3.76 -2.62
CA CYS A 65 -20.43 -4.29 -3.60
C CYS A 65 -19.65 -5.46 -3.03
N MET A 66 -19.07 -5.32 -1.83
CA MET A 66 -18.33 -6.38 -1.14
C MET A 66 -19.19 -7.64 -0.94
N ALA A 67 -20.43 -7.49 -0.44
CA ALA A 67 -21.33 -8.60 -0.20
C ALA A 67 -21.76 -9.33 -1.48
N SER A 68 -21.78 -8.63 -2.62
CA SER A 68 -22.13 -9.19 -3.93
C SER A 68 -20.93 -9.71 -4.74
N ALA A 69 -19.70 -9.49 -4.25
CA ALA A 69 -18.49 -9.87 -4.99
C ALA A 69 -18.37 -11.40 -5.04
N VAL A 70 -18.20 -11.93 -6.25
CA VAL A 70 -17.94 -13.37 -6.45
C VAL A 70 -16.43 -13.58 -6.36
N CYS A 71 -15.98 -13.95 -5.16
CA CYS A 71 -14.57 -14.21 -4.90
C CYS A 71 -14.16 -15.61 -5.36
N GLY A 72 -12.89 -15.75 -5.75
CA GLY A 72 -12.21 -16.99 -6.04
C GLY A 72 -11.00 -17.19 -5.13
N ASP A 73 -10.08 -18.05 -5.57
CA ASP A 73 -8.82 -18.31 -4.87
C ASP A 73 -7.69 -17.51 -5.53
N GLU A 74 -7.03 -16.65 -4.76
CA GLU A 74 -5.91 -15.82 -5.27
C GLU A 74 -4.69 -16.68 -5.63
N GLY A 75 -4.36 -17.71 -4.83
CA GLY A 75 -3.19 -18.56 -5.06
C GLY A 75 -3.29 -19.37 -6.36
N TYR A 76 -4.51 -19.77 -6.74
CA TYR A 76 -4.80 -20.37 -8.06
C TYR A 76 -5.14 -19.34 -9.13
N LYS A 77 -5.11 -18.05 -8.81
CA LYS A 77 -5.48 -16.94 -9.70
C LYS A 77 -6.86 -17.17 -10.31
N THR A 78 -7.85 -17.50 -9.50
CA THR A 78 -9.27 -17.59 -9.90
C THR A 78 -10.11 -16.45 -9.32
N ASP A 79 -9.55 -15.63 -8.44
CA ASP A 79 -10.20 -14.43 -7.92
C ASP A 79 -10.21 -13.26 -8.92
N GLU A 80 -11.29 -13.15 -9.71
CA GLU A 80 -11.45 -12.07 -10.70
C GLU A 80 -11.61 -10.66 -10.10
N PRO A 81 -12.28 -10.44 -8.96
CA PRO A 81 -12.35 -9.11 -8.34
C PRO A 81 -10.98 -8.52 -8.01
N THR A 82 -10.06 -9.29 -7.40
CA THR A 82 -8.70 -8.82 -7.10
C THR A 82 -7.91 -8.56 -8.38
N LYS A 83 -7.97 -9.45 -9.38
CA LYS A 83 -7.31 -9.22 -10.67
C LYS A 83 -7.79 -7.95 -11.35
N LEU A 84 -9.10 -7.67 -11.30
CA LEU A 84 -9.66 -6.45 -11.88
C LEU A 84 -9.13 -5.21 -11.16
N LEU A 85 -9.08 -5.23 -9.83
CA LEU A 85 -8.51 -4.16 -9.02
C LEU A 85 -7.04 -3.91 -9.40
N GLU A 86 -6.22 -4.96 -9.42
CA GLU A 86 -4.80 -4.87 -9.76
C GLU A 86 -4.55 -4.35 -11.18
N ARG A 87 -5.27 -4.86 -12.18
CA ARG A 87 -5.19 -4.38 -13.56
C ARG A 87 -5.58 -2.90 -13.68
N THR A 88 -6.64 -2.50 -12.97
CA THR A 88 -7.11 -1.12 -12.98
C THR A 88 -6.06 -0.20 -12.38
N VAL A 89 -5.48 -0.55 -11.22
CA VAL A 89 -4.44 0.23 -10.56
C VAL A 89 -3.17 0.28 -11.41
N ALA A 90 -2.75 -0.83 -12.01
CA ALA A 90 -1.61 -0.88 -12.91
C ALA A 90 -1.79 0.07 -14.11
N GLN A 91 -2.98 0.07 -14.72
CA GLN A 91 -3.32 0.97 -15.83
C GLN A 91 -3.30 2.44 -15.38
N LEU A 92 -3.89 2.76 -14.23
CA LEU A 92 -3.91 4.13 -13.69
C LEU A 92 -2.50 4.66 -13.38
N ALA A 93 -1.62 3.79 -12.88
CA ALA A 93 -0.24 4.13 -12.55
C ALA A 93 0.71 4.08 -13.76
N GLY A 94 0.24 3.63 -14.93
CA GLY A 94 1.08 3.40 -16.11
C GLY A 94 2.18 2.35 -15.86
N LYS A 95 1.88 1.29 -15.10
CA LYS A 95 2.79 0.18 -14.76
C LYS A 95 2.32 -1.12 -15.37
N GLU A 96 3.24 -2.07 -15.51
CA GLU A 96 2.97 -3.39 -16.11
C GLU A 96 2.08 -4.27 -15.23
N ALA A 97 2.19 -4.12 -13.91
CA ALA A 97 1.44 -4.90 -12.93
C ALA A 97 1.26 -4.12 -11.62
N ALA A 98 0.28 -4.54 -10.83
CA ALA A 98 0.08 -4.12 -9.44
C ALA A 98 -0.21 -5.36 -8.58
N LEU A 99 -0.10 -5.22 -7.27
CA LEU A 99 -0.35 -6.29 -6.30
C LEU A 99 -1.20 -5.76 -5.15
N PHE A 100 -2.32 -6.42 -4.85
CA PHE A 100 -3.11 -6.11 -3.66
C PHE A 100 -2.40 -6.60 -2.39
N CYS A 101 -2.25 -5.71 -1.41
CA CYS A 101 -1.59 -6.01 -0.12
C CYS A 101 -2.56 -5.75 1.04
N ALA A 102 -2.41 -6.51 2.13
CA ALA A 102 -3.28 -6.37 3.30
C ALA A 102 -3.05 -5.07 4.08
N SER A 103 -1.88 -4.43 3.93
CA SER A 103 -1.57 -3.14 4.54
C SER A 103 -0.54 -2.35 3.72
N GLY A 104 -0.49 -1.04 3.95
CA GLY A 104 0.55 -0.17 3.38
C GLY A 104 1.96 -0.57 3.83
N THR A 105 2.13 -0.98 5.10
CA THR A 105 3.41 -1.50 5.61
C THR A 105 3.84 -2.75 4.85
N GLN A 106 2.94 -3.71 4.60
CA GLN A 106 3.29 -4.87 3.80
C GLN A 106 3.71 -4.48 2.38
N ALA A 107 2.98 -3.54 1.75
CA ALA A 107 3.31 -3.07 0.40
C ALA A 107 4.70 -2.43 0.35
N ASN A 108 5.04 -1.56 1.30
CA ASN A 108 6.36 -0.93 1.40
C ASN A 108 7.48 -1.96 1.60
N GLN A 109 7.29 -2.90 2.54
CA GLN A 109 8.28 -3.93 2.83
C GLN A 109 8.52 -4.85 1.62
N LEU A 110 7.46 -5.25 0.91
CA LEU A 110 7.59 -6.04 -0.31
C LEU A 110 8.28 -5.26 -1.44
N ALA A 111 7.93 -3.99 -1.63
CA ALA A 111 8.55 -3.14 -2.64
C ALA A 111 10.05 -2.98 -2.39
N ILE A 112 10.44 -2.63 -1.15
CA ILE A 112 11.85 -2.47 -0.77
C ILE A 112 12.58 -3.81 -0.88
N HIS A 113 11.98 -4.90 -0.40
CA HIS A 113 12.57 -6.23 -0.53
C HIS A 113 12.82 -6.58 -2.00
N ALA A 114 11.86 -6.36 -2.90
CA ALA A 114 12.03 -6.65 -4.32
C ALA A 114 13.17 -5.85 -4.97
N HIS A 115 13.35 -4.58 -4.58
CA HIS A 115 14.46 -3.76 -5.06
C HIS A 115 15.82 -4.20 -4.48
N LEU A 116 15.86 -4.61 -3.21
CA LEU A 116 17.10 -5.02 -2.55
C LEU A 116 17.46 -6.50 -2.77
N ALA A 117 16.51 -7.37 -3.12
CA ALA A 117 16.70 -8.81 -3.29
C ALA A 117 17.72 -9.15 -4.39
N ARG A 118 17.93 -8.23 -5.35
CA ARG A 118 18.94 -8.38 -6.41
C ARG A 118 20.35 -8.02 -5.94
N CYS A 119 20.49 -7.46 -4.75
CA CYS A 119 21.78 -7.04 -4.19
C CYS A 119 22.43 -8.22 -3.45
N THR A 120 23.69 -8.48 -3.74
CA THR A 120 24.45 -9.55 -3.07
C THR A 120 24.94 -9.17 -1.67
N LEU A 121 24.96 -7.87 -1.36
CA LEU A 121 25.39 -7.32 -0.07
C LEU A 121 24.28 -6.47 0.58
N PRO A 122 24.28 -6.35 1.92
CA PRO A 122 23.41 -5.40 2.61
C PRO A 122 23.52 -4.01 1.99
N SER A 123 22.36 -3.37 1.84
CA SER A 123 22.22 -2.17 1.02
C SER A 123 21.39 -1.10 1.75
N ALA A 124 21.60 0.15 1.38
CA ALA A 124 20.98 1.30 2.02
C ALA A 124 19.81 1.85 1.19
N VAL A 125 18.78 2.31 1.91
CA VAL A 125 17.62 3.03 1.39
C VAL A 125 17.65 4.45 1.92
N ILE A 126 17.86 5.44 1.06
CA ILE A 126 17.72 6.85 1.43
C ILE A 126 16.22 7.20 1.50
N CYS A 127 15.83 7.91 2.55
CA CYS A 127 14.47 8.43 2.73
C CYS A 127 14.48 9.72 3.56
N ASP A 128 13.36 10.43 3.61
CA ASP A 128 13.18 11.54 4.56
C ASP A 128 13.16 10.98 5.98
N PHE A 129 13.75 11.67 6.95
CA PHE A 129 13.77 11.22 8.35
C PHE A 129 12.36 11.02 8.96
N ARG A 130 11.34 11.64 8.37
CA ARG A 130 9.93 11.51 8.78
C ARG A 130 9.19 10.37 8.07
N ALA A 131 9.80 9.75 7.06
CA ALA A 131 9.12 8.78 6.20
C ALA A 131 8.62 7.58 7.00
N HIS A 132 7.43 7.10 6.64
CA HIS A 132 6.73 5.99 7.28
C HIS A 132 7.59 4.72 7.33
N ILE A 133 8.29 4.42 6.23
CA ILE A 133 9.18 3.25 6.10
C ILE A 133 10.33 3.24 7.11
N HIS A 134 10.70 4.40 7.64
CA HIS A 134 11.73 4.56 8.66
C HIS A 134 11.12 4.69 10.06
N ALA A 135 10.15 5.59 10.24
CA ALA A 135 9.64 5.99 11.54
C ALA A 135 8.52 5.10 12.09
N CYS A 136 7.76 4.43 11.22
CA CYS A 136 6.47 3.82 11.58
C CYS A 136 6.34 2.34 11.21
N GLU A 137 7.43 1.69 10.77
CA GLU A 137 7.42 0.28 10.33
C GLU A 137 8.35 -0.61 11.15
N MET A 138 8.66 -0.20 12.39
CA MET A 138 9.40 -1.01 13.38
C MET A 138 10.74 -1.56 12.87
N GLY A 139 11.42 -0.83 11.97
CA GLY A 139 12.67 -1.27 11.38
C GLY A 139 12.54 -2.46 10.42
N GLY A 140 11.35 -2.68 9.84
CA GLY A 140 11.04 -3.83 8.97
C GLY A 140 12.05 -4.03 7.83
N ILE A 141 12.62 -2.96 7.29
CA ILE A 141 13.63 -3.03 6.20
C ILE A 141 14.85 -3.83 6.65
N ALA A 142 15.33 -3.62 7.88
CA ALA A 142 16.46 -4.36 8.43
C ALA A 142 16.11 -5.83 8.65
N TYR A 143 14.90 -6.09 9.16
CA TYR A 143 14.44 -7.44 9.47
C TYR A 143 14.18 -8.28 8.20
N HIS A 144 13.47 -7.75 7.21
CA HIS A 144 13.03 -8.51 6.03
C HIS A 144 13.99 -8.42 4.84
N SER A 145 14.72 -7.31 4.70
CA SER A 145 15.42 -7.00 3.44
C SER A 145 16.93 -6.94 3.56
N ARG A 146 17.49 -7.24 4.74
CA ARG A 146 18.93 -7.09 5.03
C ARG A 146 19.43 -5.69 4.62
N GLY A 147 18.56 -4.69 4.72
CA GLY A 147 18.81 -3.33 4.32
C GLY A 147 18.84 -2.39 5.51
N THR A 148 19.43 -1.22 5.35
CA THR A 148 19.36 -0.16 6.35
C THR A 148 18.71 1.08 5.76
N THR A 149 18.07 1.88 6.61
CA THR A 149 17.60 3.21 6.23
C THR A 149 18.70 4.23 6.46
N VAL A 150 18.78 5.20 5.55
CA VAL A 150 19.59 6.41 5.69
C VAL A 150 18.61 7.58 5.71
N PRO A 151 18.09 7.93 6.90
CA PRO A 151 17.17 9.05 7.04
C PRO A 151 17.93 10.36 6.83
N LEU A 152 17.48 11.17 5.89
CA LEU A 152 18.03 12.50 5.63
C LEU A 152 17.07 13.57 6.14
N MET A 153 17.63 14.62 6.73
CA MET A 153 16.88 15.81 7.09
C MET A 153 16.93 16.81 5.93
N PRO A 154 15.77 17.21 5.36
CA PRO A 154 15.74 18.15 4.25
C PRO A 154 16.26 19.52 4.69
N ARG A 155 17.22 20.08 3.96
CA ARG A 155 17.82 21.39 4.30
C ARG A 155 16.83 22.55 4.21
N ASN A 156 15.84 22.42 3.35
CA ASN A 156 14.77 23.40 3.17
C ASN A 156 13.63 23.24 4.20
N GLN A 157 13.73 22.28 5.13
CA GLN A 157 12.72 21.95 6.15
C GLN A 157 11.33 21.55 5.61
N HIS A 158 11.21 21.30 4.29
CA HIS A 158 9.96 20.97 3.62
C HIS A 158 10.01 19.55 3.07
N HIS A 159 10.91 19.28 2.13
CA HIS A 159 10.99 18.05 1.36
C HIS A 159 12.44 17.76 0.98
N LEU A 160 12.79 16.48 0.81
CA LEU A 160 14.12 16.11 0.33
C LEU A 160 14.38 16.65 -1.06
N THR A 161 15.53 17.29 -1.24
CA THR A 161 16.00 17.73 -2.55
C THR A 161 17.01 16.75 -3.13
N LEU A 162 17.12 16.75 -4.45
CA LEU A 162 18.18 16.07 -5.17
C LEU A 162 19.57 16.46 -4.64
N LYS A 163 19.75 17.72 -4.23
CA LYS A 163 21.02 18.20 -3.67
C LYS A 163 21.34 17.54 -2.33
N ASP A 164 20.33 17.32 -1.49
CA ASP A 164 20.52 16.64 -0.20
C ASP A 164 20.98 15.20 -0.41
N ILE A 165 20.31 14.49 -1.33
CA ILE A 165 20.66 13.11 -1.71
C ILE A 165 22.07 13.04 -2.30
N GLN A 166 22.40 13.93 -3.24
CA GLN A 166 23.72 13.97 -3.89
C GLN A 166 24.84 14.24 -2.89
N THR A 167 24.65 15.21 -2.00
CA THR A 167 25.67 15.54 -1.00
C THR A 167 25.97 14.32 -0.12
N HIS A 168 24.93 13.55 0.24
CA HIS A 168 25.12 12.31 1.01
C HIS A 168 25.93 11.27 0.21
N CYS A 169 25.51 10.98 -1.02
CA CYS A 169 26.20 10.00 -1.87
C CYS A 169 27.66 10.37 -2.14
N GLU A 170 27.97 11.66 -2.35
CA GLU A 170 29.33 12.16 -2.58
C GLU A 170 30.22 12.07 -1.34
N SER A 171 29.65 12.31 -0.15
CA SER A 171 30.40 12.30 1.12
C SER A 171 30.65 10.91 1.71
N HIS A 172 29.94 9.88 1.23
CA HIS A 172 29.96 8.53 1.82
C HIS A 172 30.47 7.44 0.86
N GLY A 173 31.33 7.79 -0.12
CA GLY A 173 31.87 6.88 -1.13
C GLY A 173 32.99 5.92 -0.71
N SER A 174 33.06 5.50 0.56
CA SER A 174 34.14 4.61 1.05
C SER A 174 33.82 3.12 0.84
N THR A 175 34.85 2.26 0.76
CA THR A 175 34.69 0.79 0.69
C THR A 175 33.96 0.20 1.90
N TYR A 176 33.95 0.91 3.03
CA TYR A 176 33.29 0.48 4.27
C TYR A 176 31.84 0.97 4.37
N ALA A 177 31.42 1.89 3.50
CA ALA A 177 30.08 2.45 3.53
C ALA A 177 29.06 1.49 2.88
N THR A 178 27.86 1.44 3.46
CA THR A 178 26.76 0.68 2.86
C THR A 178 26.32 1.36 1.57
N ARG A 179 26.32 0.61 0.48
CA ARG A 179 25.94 1.15 -0.83
C ARG A 179 24.45 1.48 -0.86
N VAL A 180 24.13 2.71 -1.28
CA VAL A 180 22.76 3.14 -1.54
C VAL A 180 22.26 2.48 -2.81
N GLN A 181 21.13 1.79 -2.71
CA GLN A 181 20.48 1.10 -3.83
C GLN A 181 19.09 1.65 -4.12
N VAL A 182 18.44 2.24 -3.12
CA VAL A 182 17.08 2.75 -3.25
C VAL A 182 16.99 4.17 -2.69
N ILE A 183 16.29 5.03 -3.39
CA ILE A 183 15.76 6.30 -2.87
C ILE A 183 14.25 6.14 -2.77
N SER A 184 13.70 6.28 -1.57
CA SER A 184 12.27 6.23 -1.29
C SER A 184 11.77 7.64 -0.99
N LEU A 185 10.76 8.06 -1.74
CA LEU A 185 10.02 9.30 -1.52
C LEU A 185 8.64 8.98 -0.96
N GLU A 186 8.08 9.90 -0.19
CA GLU A 186 6.73 9.77 0.38
C GLU A 186 5.88 10.95 -0.06
N ASN A 187 4.76 10.67 -0.70
CA ASN A 187 3.82 11.68 -1.18
C ASN A 187 2.37 11.22 -0.95
N THR A 188 1.59 11.87 -0.07
CA THR A 188 1.96 13.02 0.76
C THR A 188 2.76 12.63 2.00
N LEU A 189 3.65 13.49 2.49
CA LEU A 189 4.38 13.30 3.76
C LEU A 189 3.83 14.26 4.82
N GLN A 190 3.12 13.73 5.82
CA GLN A 190 2.47 14.56 6.87
C GLN A 190 1.58 15.67 6.28
N GLY A 191 0.87 15.39 5.19
CA GLY A 191 0.02 16.36 4.48
C GLY A 191 0.75 17.29 3.51
N MET A 192 2.09 17.26 3.48
CA MET A 192 2.89 17.98 2.49
C MET A 192 2.84 17.26 1.13
N ILE A 193 2.60 18.03 0.06
CA ILE A 193 2.62 17.55 -1.32
C ILE A 193 4.04 17.69 -1.87
N PHE A 194 4.63 16.58 -2.29
CA PHE A 194 5.98 16.59 -2.83
C PHE A 194 6.02 17.33 -4.19
N PRO A 195 6.91 18.32 -4.39
CA PRO A 195 7.02 19.02 -5.66
C PRO A 195 7.35 18.07 -6.81
N HIS A 196 6.48 18.01 -7.81
CA HIS A 196 6.57 17.04 -8.90
C HIS A 196 7.85 17.19 -9.73
N ASP A 197 8.30 18.43 -9.96
CA ASP A 197 9.55 18.72 -10.66
C ASP A 197 10.76 18.14 -9.91
N GLU A 198 10.76 18.21 -8.58
CA GLU A 198 11.83 17.65 -7.77
C GLU A 198 11.81 16.11 -7.78
N VAL A 199 10.62 15.48 -7.75
CA VAL A 199 10.46 14.02 -7.94
C VAL A 199 11.09 13.59 -9.27
N GLN A 200 10.78 14.29 -10.36
CA GLN A 200 11.34 14.00 -11.69
C GLN A 200 12.87 14.14 -11.72
N ARG A 201 13.41 15.17 -11.07
CA ARG A 201 14.87 15.39 -10.96
C ARG A 201 15.56 14.26 -10.19
N ILE A 202 14.95 13.80 -9.10
CA ILE A 202 15.46 12.67 -8.28
C ILE A 202 15.41 11.36 -9.07
N ALA A 203 14.27 11.06 -9.72
CA ALA A 203 14.11 9.85 -10.53
C ALA A 203 15.15 9.79 -11.66
N THR A 204 15.33 10.89 -12.40
CA THR A 204 16.28 10.97 -13.53
C THR A 204 17.74 10.75 -13.08
N ARG A 205 18.13 11.25 -11.90
CA ARG A 205 19.49 11.05 -11.38
C ARG A 205 19.71 9.63 -10.86
N SER A 206 18.73 9.04 -10.17
CA SER A 206 18.83 7.69 -9.58
C SER A 206 19.27 6.66 -10.62
N CYS A 207 18.67 6.71 -11.81
CA CYS A 207 19.04 5.86 -12.96
C CYS A 207 20.52 5.94 -13.36
N ARG A 208 21.19 7.07 -13.13
CA ARG A 208 22.61 7.28 -13.51
C ARG A 208 23.59 6.81 -12.44
N CYS A 209 23.17 6.69 -11.19
CA CYS A 209 24.02 6.22 -10.09
C CYS A 209 23.88 4.70 -9.83
N GLY A 210 23.03 4.02 -10.58
CA GLY A 210 22.72 2.59 -10.39
C GLY A 210 21.81 2.33 -9.19
N ALA A 211 21.18 3.36 -8.62
CA ALA A 211 20.16 3.23 -7.59
C ALA A 211 18.77 3.26 -8.24
N SER A 212 17.86 2.40 -7.77
CA SER A 212 16.45 2.44 -8.14
C SER A 212 15.72 3.52 -7.32
N SER A 213 14.74 4.20 -7.90
CA SER A 213 13.87 5.12 -7.16
C SER A 213 12.49 4.50 -6.98
N ILE A 214 11.95 4.54 -5.76
CA ILE A 214 10.55 4.23 -5.45
C ILE A 214 9.90 5.57 -5.08
N ALA A 215 8.92 5.99 -5.87
CA ALA A 215 8.12 7.19 -5.66
C ALA A 215 6.66 6.78 -5.49
#